data_AF-E9I119-F1
#
_entry.id   AF-E9I119-F1
#
_cell.length_a   1.000
_cell.length_b   1.000
_cell.length_c   1.000
_cell.angle_alpha   90.00
_cell.angle_beta   90.00
_cell.angle_gamma   90.00
#
_symmetry.space_group_name_H-M   'P 1'
#
loop_
_entity.id
_entity.type
_entity.pdbx_description
1 polymer ?
#
loop_
_entity_poly.entity_id
_entity_poly.type
_entity_poly.pdbx_seq_one_letter_code
_entity_poly.pdbx_strand_id
1 'polypeptide(L)'
;MGGVGRKAAPNGISEELLRDKIQCASQGCHDKAGNGICDEDCNTPGCDFDGGDCSLGVSPWANCTSPLRCWELFKNKICDEECNNPECLFDGHDCDVRGDVQPCNPIYDAYCQSHYANGRCDDGCNNAECNWDGLDCENEPSILALGSVSMVLEMDLPTFKNMSVAFVRSIGRQLRTTVRIKLDQQVILVFVLLNL
;
A
#
# COMPACT_ATOMS: atom_id res chain seq x y z
N MET A 1 12.09 -36.53 -11.69
CA MET A 1 10.94 -36.48 -10.76
C MET A 1 9.98 -35.45 -11.32
N GLY A 2 8.89 -35.92 -11.95
CA GLY A 2 7.93 -35.06 -12.63
C GLY A 2 6.90 -34.51 -11.64
N GLY A 3 6.73 -33.19 -11.61
CA GLY A 3 5.66 -32.55 -10.86
C GLY A 3 4.31 -32.83 -11.51
N VAL A 4 3.33 -33.20 -10.69
CA VAL A 4 1.93 -33.37 -11.10
C VAL A 4 1.37 -31.98 -11.39
N GLY A 5 1.25 -31.63 -12.68
CA GLY A 5 0.57 -30.42 -13.11
C GLY A 5 -0.91 -30.48 -12.73
N ARG A 6 -1.36 -29.56 -11.86
CA ARG A 6 -2.79 -29.35 -11.62
C ARG A 6 -3.40 -28.74 -12.88
N LYS A 7 -4.44 -29.40 -13.40
CA LYS A 7 -5.20 -28.89 -14.55
C LYS A 7 -5.89 -27.59 -14.14
N ALA A 8 -5.55 -26.49 -14.82
CA ALA A 8 -6.37 -25.28 -14.78
C ALA A 8 -7.73 -25.59 -15.41
N ALA A 9 -8.81 -25.34 -14.68
CA ALA A 9 -10.15 -25.37 -15.25
C ALA A 9 -10.30 -24.21 -16.26
N PRO A 10 -10.90 -24.45 -17.44
CA PRO A 10 -11.11 -23.40 -18.43
C PRO A 10 -12.34 -22.57 -18.01
N ASN A 11 -12.12 -21.29 -17.72
CA ASN A 11 -13.13 -20.30 -17.33
C ASN A 11 -13.92 -20.65 -16.05
N GLY A 12 -13.44 -20.17 -14.90
CA GLY A 12 -14.21 -20.22 -13.66
C GLY A 12 -13.31 -20.17 -12.44
N ILE A 13 -13.70 -19.32 -11.48
CA ILE A 13 -13.26 -19.22 -10.08
C ILE A 13 -12.51 -20.48 -9.61
N SER A 14 -11.30 -20.34 -9.06
CA SER A 14 -10.54 -21.48 -8.55
C SER A 14 -11.37 -22.25 -7.51
N GLU A 15 -11.25 -23.58 -7.49
CA GLU A 15 -11.92 -24.44 -6.50
C GLU A 15 -11.68 -23.98 -5.04
N GLU A 16 -10.54 -23.34 -4.80
CA GLU A 16 -10.15 -22.79 -3.52
C GLU A 16 -10.90 -21.49 -3.20
N LEU A 17 -10.98 -20.55 -4.15
CA LEU A 17 -11.80 -19.35 -3.98
C LEU A 17 -13.29 -19.68 -3.81
N LEU A 18 -13.76 -20.77 -4.43
CA LEU A 18 -15.11 -21.28 -4.21
C LEU A 18 -15.30 -21.79 -2.77
N ARG A 19 -14.30 -22.46 -2.19
CA ARG A 19 -14.33 -22.88 -0.78
C ARG A 19 -14.36 -21.68 0.16
N ASP A 20 -13.52 -20.68 -0.07
CA ASP A 20 -13.49 -19.46 0.74
C ASP A 20 -14.86 -18.76 0.71
N LYS A 21 -15.51 -18.70 -0.47
CA LYS A 21 -16.88 -18.16 -0.60
C LYS A 21 -17.93 -18.97 0.15
N ILE A 22 -17.85 -20.30 0.13
CA ILE A 22 -18.76 -21.17 0.90
C ILE A 22 -18.54 -20.98 2.40
N GLN A 23 -17.28 -20.90 2.84
CA GLN A 23 -16.94 -20.66 4.24
C GLN A 23 -17.47 -19.32 4.71
N CYS A 24 -17.27 -18.26 3.92
CA CYS A 24 -17.81 -16.93 4.18
C CYS A 24 -19.32 -16.96 4.47
N ALA A 25 -20.08 -17.64 3.60
CA ALA A 25 -21.53 -17.77 3.76
C ALA A 25 -21.91 -18.56 5.02
N SER A 26 -21.16 -19.61 5.36
CA SER A 26 -21.43 -20.46 6.54
C SER A 26 -21.19 -19.76 7.88
N GLN A 27 -20.30 -18.76 7.91
CA GLN A 27 -19.94 -18.01 9.12
C GLN A 27 -20.84 -16.79 9.36
N GLY A 28 -21.82 -16.55 8.47
CA GLY A 28 -22.71 -15.39 8.61
C GLY A 28 -22.03 -14.06 8.30
N CYS A 29 -20.90 -14.06 7.59
CA CYS A 29 -20.16 -12.86 7.23
C CYS A 29 -20.95 -11.87 6.37
N HIS A 30 -22.04 -12.32 5.73
CA HIS A 30 -22.93 -11.43 4.98
C HIS A 30 -23.55 -10.32 5.87
N ASP A 31 -23.82 -10.60 7.15
CA ASP A 31 -24.40 -9.60 8.07
C ASP A 31 -23.35 -8.66 8.67
N LYS A 32 -22.07 -9.01 8.51
CA LYS A 32 -20.91 -8.25 9.02
C LYS A 32 -20.26 -7.39 7.95
N ALA A 33 -20.21 -7.87 6.70
CA ALA A 33 -19.53 -7.22 5.60
C ALA A 33 -19.99 -5.76 5.38
N GLY A 34 -19.02 -4.84 5.34
CA GLY A 34 -19.24 -3.42 5.06
C GLY A 34 -19.92 -2.66 6.20
N ASN A 35 -19.83 -3.14 7.44
CA ASN A 35 -20.36 -2.48 8.63
C ASN A 35 -19.39 -1.41 9.20
N GLY A 36 -18.17 -1.31 8.64
CA GLY A 36 -17.11 -0.38 9.07
C GLY A 36 -16.23 -0.89 10.22
N ILE A 37 -16.35 -2.16 10.59
CA ILE A 37 -15.56 -2.87 11.61
C ILE A 37 -14.91 -4.04 10.90
N CYS A 38 -13.59 -4.17 11.00
CA CYS A 38 -12.91 -5.35 10.47
C CYS A 38 -13.20 -6.57 11.37
N ASP A 39 -14.08 -7.45 10.91
CA ASP A 39 -14.33 -8.78 11.48
C ASP A 39 -13.27 -9.76 10.94
N GLU A 40 -12.26 -10.08 11.76
CA GLU A 40 -11.13 -10.94 11.36
C GLU A 40 -11.53 -12.35 10.91
N ASP A 41 -12.65 -12.88 11.39
CA ASP A 41 -13.20 -14.15 10.90
C ASP A 41 -13.72 -14.06 9.45
N CYS A 42 -14.07 -12.85 9.01
CA CYS A 42 -14.52 -12.51 7.66
C CYS A 42 -13.42 -11.89 6.79
N ASN A 43 -12.20 -11.72 7.31
CA ASN A 43 -11.06 -11.15 6.60
C ASN A 43 -10.40 -12.15 5.63
N THR A 44 -11.15 -12.60 4.62
CA THR A 44 -10.68 -13.55 3.62
C THR A 44 -11.00 -13.06 2.21
N PRO A 45 -10.26 -13.51 1.17
CA PRO A 45 -10.59 -13.18 -0.22
C PRO A 45 -11.99 -13.63 -0.64
N GLY A 46 -12.49 -14.74 -0.10
CA GLY A 46 -13.85 -15.21 -0.38
C GLY A 46 -14.96 -14.33 0.22
N CYS A 47 -14.63 -13.53 1.22
CA CYS A 47 -15.49 -12.52 1.84
C CYS A 47 -15.18 -11.09 1.38
N ASP A 48 -14.35 -10.93 0.34
CA ASP A 48 -13.86 -9.63 -0.11
C ASP A 48 -13.22 -8.80 1.03
N PHE A 49 -12.49 -9.48 1.93
CA PHE A 49 -11.86 -8.89 3.13
C PHE A 49 -12.88 -8.17 4.02
N ASP A 50 -13.91 -8.91 4.42
CA ASP A 50 -15.05 -8.43 5.19
C ASP A 50 -15.82 -7.28 4.49
N GLY A 51 -16.14 -7.48 3.22
CA GLY A 51 -16.78 -6.45 2.39
C GLY A 51 -15.94 -5.18 2.21
N GLY A 52 -14.62 -5.28 2.44
CA GLY A 52 -13.67 -4.18 2.37
C GLY A 52 -13.32 -3.55 3.73
N ASP A 53 -13.98 -3.93 4.83
CA ASP A 53 -13.74 -3.30 6.13
C ASP A 53 -12.31 -3.55 6.65
N CYS A 54 -11.74 -4.70 6.33
CA CYS A 54 -10.36 -5.04 6.69
C CYS A 54 -9.30 -4.55 5.70
N SER A 55 -9.72 -3.99 4.57
CA SER A 55 -8.84 -3.61 3.45
C SER A 55 -9.02 -2.16 3.02
N LEU A 56 -9.53 -1.29 3.89
CA LEU A 56 -9.77 0.14 3.61
C LEU A 56 -10.71 0.38 2.42
N GLY A 57 -11.69 -0.51 2.22
CA GLY A 57 -12.69 -0.42 1.17
C GLY A 57 -12.17 -0.78 -0.23
N VAL A 58 -10.99 -1.40 -0.34
CA VAL A 58 -10.43 -1.84 -1.64
C VAL A 58 -10.26 -3.35 -1.69
N SER A 59 -10.23 -3.93 -2.90
CA SER A 59 -9.80 -5.32 -3.11
C SER A 59 -8.37 -5.31 -3.65
N PRO A 60 -7.33 -5.44 -2.80
CA PRO A 60 -5.95 -5.10 -3.19
C PRO A 60 -5.40 -5.97 -4.33
N TRP A 61 -5.81 -7.24 -4.39
CA TRP A 61 -5.38 -8.21 -5.39
C TRP A 61 -6.39 -8.41 -6.53
N ALA A 62 -7.35 -7.49 -6.74
CA ALA A 62 -8.37 -7.62 -7.79
C ALA A 62 -7.78 -7.82 -9.20
N ASN A 63 -6.59 -7.27 -9.45
CA ASN A 63 -5.88 -7.38 -10.73
C ASN A 63 -4.78 -8.46 -10.74
N CYS A 64 -4.50 -9.10 -9.60
CA CYS A 64 -3.46 -10.13 -9.52
C CYS A 64 -3.97 -11.43 -10.15
N THR A 65 -3.35 -11.86 -11.25
CA THR A 65 -3.70 -13.09 -11.96
C THR A 65 -2.77 -14.26 -11.62
N SER A 66 -1.91 -14.12 -10.62
CA SER A 66 -0.99 -15.17 -10.20
C SER A 66 -1.75 -16.45 -9.82
N PRO A 67 -1.24 -17.64 -10.17
CA PRO A 67 -1.80 -18.89 -9.68
C PRO A 67 -1.52 -19.12 -8.18
N LEU A 68 -0.65 -18.31 -7.57
CA LEU A 68 -0.36 -18.33 -6.14
C LEU A 68 -1.33 -17.44 -5.36
N ARG A 69 -1.50 -17.76 -4.08
CA ARG A 69 -2.25 -16.92 -3.13
C ARG A 69 -1.36 -15.78 -2.65
N CYS A 70 -1.07 -14.82 -3.52
CA CYS A 70 -0.13 -13.75 -3.22
C CYS A 70 -0.51 -12.92 -1.99
N TRP A 71 -1.77 -12.91 -1.55
CA TRP A 71 -2.19 -12.31 -0.28
C TRP A 71 -1.68 -13.03 0.98
N GLU A 72 -1.39 -14.34 0.90
CA GLU A 72 -0.77 -15.11 2.01
C GLU A 72 0.76 -14.98 2.03
N LEU A 73 1.34 -14.60 0.88
CA LEU A 73 2.78 -14.45 0.69
C LEU A 73 3.24 -13.01 0.89
N PHE A 74 2.35 -12.05 0.68
CA PHE A 74 2.63 -10.63 0.77
C PHE A 74 3.36 -10.24 2.06
N LYS A 75 4.58 -9.69 1.92
CA LYS A 75 5.37 -9.14 3.02
C LYS A 75 5.75 -10.18 4.09
N ASN A 76 5.89 -11.45 3.70
CA ASN A 76 6.31 -12.57 4.56
C ASN A 76 7.83 -12.66 4.80
N LYS A 77 8.65 -11.77 4.22
CA LYS A 77 10.14 -11.75 4.25
C LYS A 77 10.84 -12.78 3.37
N ILE A 78 10.12 -13.40 2.45
CA ILE A 78 10.63 -14.34 1.46
C ILE A 78 10.29 -13.75 0.10
N CYS A 79 11.27 -13.71 -0.81
CA CYS A 79 11.00 -13.25 -2.16
C CYS A 79 10.26 -14.34 -2.96
N ASP A 80 8.98 -14.11 -3.21
CA ASP A 80 8.11 -14.93 -4.04
C ASP A 80 7.98 -14.27 -5.43
N GLU A 81 8.91 -14.58 -6.34
CA GLU A 81 9.05 -13.91 -7.66
C GLU A 81 7.78 -13.91 -8.53
N GLU A 82 6.92 -14.92 -8.39
CA GLU A 82 5.63 -14.98 -9.11
C GLU A 82 4.62 -13.91 -8.62
N CYS A 83 4.77 -13.43 -7.38
CA CYS A 83 3.98 -12.35 -6.78
C CYS A 83 4.66 -10.98 -6.92
N ASN A 84 5.92 -10.94 -7.37
CA ASN A 84 6.73 -9.73 -7.51
C ASN A 84 6.43 -8.97 -8.83
N ASN A 85 5.20 -8.51 -8.98
CA ASN A 85 4.75 -7.71 -10.12
C ASN A 85 3.73 -6.64 -9.65
N PRO A 86 3.50 -5.56 -10.44
CA PRO A 86 2.60 -4.47 -10.04
C PRO A 86 1.18 -4.92 -9.71
N GLU A 87 0.64 -5.87 -10.47
CA GLU A 87 -0.72 -6.39 -10.32
C GLU A 87 -0.91 -7.18 -9.03
N CYS A 88 0.17 -7.78 -8.52
CA CYS A 88 0.24 -8.53 -7.27
C CYS A 88 0.97 -7.77 -6.15
N LEU A 89 1.10 -6.43 -6.29
CA LEU A 89 1.62 -5.53 -5.27
C LEU A 89 3.09 -5.78 -4.89
N PHE A 90 3.90 -6.19 -5.86
CA PHE A 90 5.35 -6.38 -5.74
C PHE A 90 5.76 -7.29 -4.56
N ASP A 91 4.94 -8.29 -4.24
CA ASP A 91 5.17 -9.19 -3.11
C ASP A 91 5.47 -8.46 -1.78
N GLY A 92 4.83 -7.30 -1.57
CA GLY A 92 5.07 -6.48 -0.38
C GLY A 92 6.51 -5.92 -0.27
N HIS A 93 7.24 -5.92 -1.39
CA HIS A 93 8.66 -5.58 -1.51
C HIS A 93 9.65 -6.55 -0.84
N ASP A 94 9.28 -7.81 -0.64
CA ASP A 94 10.20 -8.81 -0.09
C ASP A 94 11.34 -9.19 -1.06
N CYS A 95 11.15 -8.98 -2.35
CA CYS A 95 12.17 -9.16 -3.38
C CYS A 95 13.12 -7.95 -3.56
N ASP A 96 12.91 -6.85 -2.84
CA ASP A 96 13.83 -5.71 -2.90
C ASP A 96 15.13 -6.07 -2.18
N VAL A 97 16.23 -6.15 -2.93
CA VAL A 97 17.57 -6.46 -2.41
C VAL A 97 18.07 -5.46 -1.37
N ARG A 98 17.51 -4.24 -1.34
CA ARG A 98 17.82 -3.23 -0.31
C ARG A 98 17.19 -3.58 1.05
N GLY A 99 16.26 -4.52 1.08
CA GLY A 99 15.48 -4.88 2.26
C GLY A 99 14.42 -3.85 2.61
N ASP A 100 13.97 -3.84 3.86
CA ASP A 100 13.06 -2.82 4.37
C ASP A 100 13.76 -1.46 4.49
N VAL A 101 13.06 -0.40 4.05
CA VAL A 101 13.49 0.98 4.26
C VAL A 101 13.58 1.23 5.77
N GLN A 102 14.80 1.45 6.24
CA GLN A 102 15.04 1.75 7.65
C GLN A 102 14.37 3.08 8.02
N PRO A 103 13.98 3.27 9.30
CA PRO A 103 13.56 4.58 9.77
C PRO A 103 14.67 5.61 9.55
N CYS A 104 14.29 6.85 9.19
CA CYS A 104 15.21 7.99 9.22
C CYS A 104 15.93 8.05 10.58
N ASN A 105 17.20 8.46 10.55
CA ASN A 105 18.03 8.50 11.76
C ASN A 105 17.33 9.34 12.85
N PRO A 106 17.08 8.79 14.06
CA PRO A 106 16.33 9.49 15.11
C PRO A 106 16.91 10.84 15.54
N ILE A 107 18.22 11.05 15.38
CA ILE A 107 18.88 12.33 15.69
C ILE A 107 18.52 13.39 14.66
N TYR A 108 18.39 13.00 13.39
CA TYR A 108 18.12 13.91 12.27
C TYR A 108 16.64 13.98 11.90
N ASP A 109 15.81 13.06 12.39
CA ASP A 109 14.41 12.94 11.97
C ASP A 109 13.60 14.22 12.23
N ALA A 110 13.78 14.86 13.39
CA ALA A 110 13.11 16.13 13.69
C ALA A 110 13.60 17.29 12.79
N TYR A 111 14.88 17.29 12.42
CA TYR A 111 15.43 18.26 11.48
C TYR A 111 14.82 18.05 10.09
N CYS A 112 14.88 16.83 9.56
CA CYS A 112 14.33 16.50 8.25
C CYS A 112 12.81 16.72 8.20
N GLN A 113 12.08 16.45 9.28
CA GLN A 113 10.65 16.74 9.35
C GLN A 113 10.35 18.24 9.28
N SER A 114 11.15 19.09 9.92
CA SER A 114 10.93 20.54 9.91
C SER A 114 11.38 21.21 8.62
N HIS A 115 12.20 20.53 7.81
CA HIS A 115 12.75 21.04 6.55
C HIS A 115 12.17 20.37 5.29
N TYR A 116 11.39 19.31 5.44
CA TYR A 116 10.80 18.55 4.33
C TYR A 116 9.99 19.43 3.35
N ALA A 117 10.31 19.36 2.05
CA ALA A 117 9.60 20.05 0.98
C ALA A 117 9.43 21.57 1.21
N ASN A 118 10.43 22.20 1.82
CA ASN A 118 10.49 23.63 2.11
C ASN A 118 11.06 24.47 0.94
N GLY A 119 11.54 23.83 -0.13
CA GLY A 119 12.16 24.45 -1.30
C GLY A 119 13.65 24.76 -1.17
N ARG A 120 14.34 24.17 -0.19
CA ARG A 120 15.79 24.29 0.02
C ARG A 120 16.36 22.89 0.20
N CYS A 121 17.35 22.55 -0.61
CA CYS A 121 18.00 21.25 -0.53
C CYS A 121 18.78 21.09 0.79
N ASP A 122 18.39 20.10 1.58
CA ASP A 122 19.07 19.60 2.75
C ASP A 122 19.69 18.21 2.45
N ASP A 123 20.95 18.18 2.00
CA ASP A 123 21.64 16.95 1.56
C ASP A 123 21.60 15.81 2.61
N GLY A 124 21.61 16.15 3.90
CA GLY A 124 21.51 15.17 4.98
C GLY A 124 20.15 14.45 5.06
N CYS A 125 19.11 15.03 4.47
CA CYS A 125 17.75 14.48 4.38
C CYS A 125 17.45 13.88 3.00
N ASN A 126 18.35 14.05 2.03
CA ASN A 126 18.18 13.60 0.66
C ASN A 126 18.56 12.12 0.46
N ASN A 127 17.84 11.23 1.13
CA ASN A 127 18.03 9.78 1.07
C ASN A 127 16.68 9.05 1.22
N ALA A 128 16.66 7.75 0.92
CA ALA A 128 15.42 6.97 0.91
C ALA A 128 14.77 6.85 2.30
N GLU A 129 15.57 6.71 3.36
CA GLU A 129 15.10 6.57 4.74
C GLU A 129 14.44 7.84 5.29
N CYS A 130 14.83 9.01 4.78
CA CYS A 130 14.28 10.32 5.16
C CYS A 130 13.39 10.95 4.06
N ASN A 131 13.01 10.18 3.04
CA ASN A 131 12.10 10.55 1.94
C ASN A 131 12.61 11.68 1.03
N TRP A 132 13.89 11.65 0.66
CA TRP A 132 14.50 12.50 -0.38
C TRP A 132 14.27 13.99 -0.16
N ASP A 133 14.25 14.43 1.11
CA ASP A 133 14.00 15.82 1.49
C ASP A 133 12.72 16.44 0.86
N GLY A 134 11.72 15.61 0.54
CA GLY A 134 10.52 16.09 -0.14
C GLY A 134 10.76 16.58 -1.58
N LEU A 135 11.87 16.14 -2.17
CA LEU A 135 12.43 16.49 -3.49
C LEU A 135 12.99 17.91 -3.60
N ASP A 136 13.37 18.54 -2.49
CA ASP A 136 13.97 19.89 -2.55
C ASP A 136 15.35 19.92 -3.23
N CYS A 137 15.99 18.75 -3.34
CA CYS A 137 17.27 18.57 -4.02
C CYS A 137 17.16 18.16 -5.50
N GLU A 138 15.95 17.86 -5.98
CA GLU A 138 15.74 17.39 -7.35
C GLU A 138 15.56 18.56 -8.32
N ASN A 139 16.36 18.58 -9.39
CA ASN A 139 16.33 19.64 -10.40
C ASN A 139 15.41 19.31 -11.60
N GLU A 140 15.09 18.04 -11.78
CA GLU A 140 14.25 17.56 -12.88
C GLU A 140 12.77 17.56 -12.49
N PRO A 141 11.84 17.79 -13.45
CA PRO A 141 10.42 17.72 -13.16
C PRO A 141 10.01 16.31 -12.74
N SER A 142 9.31 16.22 -11.62
CA SER A 142 8.84 14.96 -11.04
C SER A 142 7.84 14.25 -11.96
N ILE A 143 8.00 12.95 -12.18
CA ILE A 143 7.06 12.12 -12.96
C ILE A 143 5.91 11.68 -12.06
N LEU A 144 4.73 12.28 -12.26
CA LEU A 144 3.53 11.94 -11.50
C LEU A 144 2.95 10.61 -11.98
N ALA A 145 2.61 9.72 -11.04
CA ALA A 145 1.77 8.56 -11.36
C ALA A 145 0.41 8.99 -11.92
N LEU A 146 -0.18 8.15 -12.76
CA LEU A 146 -1.51 8.39 -13.31
C LEU A 146 -2.56 8.34 -12.20
N GLY A 147 -3.43 9.35 -12.18
CA GLY A 147 -4.52 9.43 -11.22
C GLY A 147 -4.10 10.07 -9.90
N SER A 148 -4.74 9.63 -8.82
CA SER A 148 -4.72 10.31 -7.53
C SER A 148 -5.20 9.34 -6.45
N VAL A 149 -4.46 9.18 -5.35
CA VAL A 149 -4.93 8.36 -4.21
C VAL A 149 -5.69 9.26 -3.24
N SER A 150 -6.92 8.89 -2.89
CA SER A 150 -7.73 9.59 -1.88
C SER A 150 -7.77 8.77 -0.60
N MET A 151 -7.59 9.42 0.56
CA MET A 151 -7.68 8.78 1.88
C MET A 151 -8.63 9.57 2.77
N VAL A 152 -9.46 8.85 3.52
CA VAL A 152 -10.32 9.43 4.55
C VAL A 152 -9.61 9.28 5.90
N LEU A 153 -9.43 10.39 6.61
CA LEU A 153 -8.75 10.42 7.89
C LEU A 153 -9.75 10.82 8.98
N GLU A 154 -9.78 10.07 10.07
CA GLU A 154 -10.62 10.37 11.23
C GLU A 154 -9.95 11.45 12.11
N MET A 155 -9.85 12.67 11.59
CA MET A 155 -9.31 13.83 12.29
C MET A 155 -9.81 15.14 11.68
N ASP A 156 -9.73 16.22 12.45
CA ASP A 156 -10.02 17.55 11.93
C ASP A 156 -8.88 18.12 11.09
N LEU A 157 -9.21 19.08 10.21
CA LEU A 157 -8.27 19.68 9.28
C LEU A 157 -7.11 20.43 9.99
N PRO A 158 -7.33 21.24 11.05
CA PRO A 158 -6.23 21.81 11.83
C PRO A 158 -5.23 20.77 12.35
N THR A 159 -5.73 19.69 12.95
CA THR A 159 -4.88 18.57 13.43
C THR A 159 -4.09 17.98 12.28
N PHE A 160 -4.75 17.64 11.16
CA PHE A 160 -4.07 17.10 9.98
C PHE A 160 -2.99 18.04 9.45
N LYS A 161 -3.27 19.34 9.33
CA LYS A 161 -2.31 20.34 8.85
C LYS A 161 -1.02 20.32 9.69
N ASN A 162 -1.14 20.25 11.01
CA ASN A 162 0.01 20.20 11.92
C ASN A 162 0.83 18.90 11.80
N MET A 163 0.24 17.81 11.31
CA MET A 163 0.95 16.54 11.10
C MET A 163 1.16 16.17 9.64
N SER A 164 0.79 17.05 8.69
CA SER A 164 0.75 16.73 7.26
C SER A 164 2.08 16.25 6.70
N VAL A 165 3.20 16.85 7.15
CA VAL A 165 4.55 16.42 6.78
C VAL A 165 4.86 15.02 7.32
N ALA A 166 4.60 14.77 8.61
CA ALA A 166 4.78 13.45 9.21
C ALA A 166 3.93 12.38 8.49
N PHE A 167 2.71 12.75 8.12
CA PHE A 167 1.80 11.90 7.38
C PHE A 167 2.36 11.52 6.00
N VAL A 168 2.73 12.49 5.15
CA VAL A 168 3.26 12.18 3.80
C VAL A 168 4.61 11.46 3.86
N ARG A 169 5.46 11.75 4.85
CA ARG A 169 6.70 10.99 5.09
C ARG A 169 6.39 9.53 5.44
N SER A 170 5.43 9.30 6.33
CA SER A 170 5.00 7.95 6.71
C SER A 170 4.47 7.15 5.51
N ILE A 171 3.54 7.74 4.74
CA ILE A 171 2.98 7.09 3.55
C ILE A 171 4.06 6.87 2.48
N GLY A 172 4.91 7.87 2.22
CA GLY A 172 6.00 7.75 1.25
C GLY A 172 6.98 6.63 1.58
N ARG A 173 7.30 6.43 2.87
CA ARG A 173 8.14 5.32 3.31
C ARG A 173 7.48 3.96 3.06
N GLN A 174 6.17 3.85 3.33
CA GLN A 174 5.43 2.60 3.09
C GLN A 174 5.34 2.25 1.60
N LEU A 175 5.17 3.28 0.75
CA LEU A 175 5.07 3.13 -0.71
C LEU A 175 6.44 3.17 -1.41
N ARG A 176 7.53 3.35 -0.64
CA ARG A 176 8.91 3.50 -1.11
C ARG A 176 9.06 4.56 -2.22
N THR A 177 8.34 5.67 -2.06
CA THR A 177 8.33 6.80 -3.00
C THR A 177 8.04 8.11 -2.27
N THR A 178 8.24 9.25 -2.93
CA THR A 178 7.85 10.54 -2.39
C THR A 178 6.40 10.86 -2.71
N VAL A 179 5.66 11.23 -1.67
CA VAL A 179 4.24 11.50 -1.70
C VAL A 179 3.97 12.97 -1.42
N ARG A 180 3.11 13.60 -2.23
CA ARG A 180 2.72 15.00 -2.08
C ARG A 180 1.21 15.14 -1.98
N ILE A 181 0.75 16.13 -1.21
CA ILE A 181 -0.65 16.52 -1.12
C ILE A 181 -0.99 17.40 -2.33
N LYS A 182 -1.92 16.96 -3.17
CA LYS A 182 -2.59 17.85 -4.14
C LYS A 182 -3.54 18.75 -3.38
N LEU A 183 -3.59 20.00 -3.79
CA LEU A 183 -4.60 20.95 -3.35
C LEU A 183 -5.77 20.88 -4.35
N ASP A 184 -6.96 20.56 -3.87
CA ASP A 184 -8.20 20.71 -4.63
C ASP A 184 -9.12 21.77 -3.98
N GLN A 185 -10.07 22.32 -4.73
CA GLN A 185 -11.02 23.34 -4.28
C GLN A 185 -11.99 22.82 -3.19
N GLN A 186 -12.08 21.50 -3.04
CA GLN A 186 -12.69 20.80 -1.92
C GLN A 186 -11.60 19.94 -1.28
N VAL A 187 -11.54 19.91 0.05
CA VAL A 187 -10.48 19.31 0.88
C VAL A 187 -10.31 17.79 0.61
N ILE A 188 -9.70 17.44 -0.52
CA ILE A 188 -9.39 16.07 -0.94
C ILE A 188 -7.87 16.02 -1.09
N LEU A 189 -7.24 15.29 -0.18
CA LEU A 189 -5.81 15.02 -0.20
C LEU A 189 -5.58 13.97 -1.27
N VAL A 190 -4.96 14.39 -2.38
CA VAL A 190 -4.49 13.45 -3.39
C VAL A 190 -3.01 13.21 -3.19
N PHE A 191 -2.61 11.95 -3.13
CA PHE A 191 -1.21 11.56 -3.09
C PHE A 191 -0.69 11.28 -4.51
N VAL A 192 0.47 11.84 -4.81
CA VAL A 192 1.24 11.54 -6.02
C VAL A 192 2.28 10.46 -5.66
N LEU A 193 2.26 9.32 -6.35
CA LEU A 193 3.39 8.39 -6.35
C LEU A 193 4.41 8.88 -7.38
N LEU A 194 5.69 8.92 -7.00
CA LEU A 194 6.79 9.23 -7.90
C LEU A 194 7.58 7.96 -8.21
N ASN A 195 7.60 7.54 -9.46
CA ASN A 195 8.49 6.45 -9.85
C ASN A 195 9.94 6.96 -9.73
N LEU A 196 10.72 6.36 -8.85
CA LEU A 196 12.18 6.47 -8.81
C LEU A 196 12.77 5.28 -9.57
#